data_AF-A0ABC8JKY4-F1
#
_entry.id   AF-A0ABC8JKY4-F1
#
_cell.length_a   1.000
_cell.length_b   1.000
_cell.length_c   1.000
_cell.angle_alpha   90.00
_cell.angle_beta   90.00
_cell.angle_gamma   90.00
#
_symmetry.space_group_name_H-M   'P 1'
#
loop_
_entity.id
_entity.type
_entity.pdbx_description
1 polymer ?
#
loop_
_entity_poly.entity_id
_entity_poly.type
_entity_poly.pdbx_seq_one_letter_code
_entity_poly.pdbx_strand_id
1 'polypeptide(L)'
;MFSVANKVDSIHMRPWIGFQSWRAAGRKVSLSSKAEESLENIIQQDTKGEIVYFWTKLDIDADSLGSRNGLTFWSMCDILNQGNCRTTFEEAFRHMYGLPEHIEALPPMPEDGHHWSSLHNWVMPTPSFLEFVMFSRMFSESLDALHNNLNDSKSCSLASSQLERKHCYCRVLELLVNVWAYHSGRKMVYINPKDGSIEEQHSLPQRKGLMWAKYFNFTLLKSMDEDLAEAADDNDHPRERWLWPLTGEVHWKGVYEREREERYRLKMDKKRKTKEKLYDRIKNGYKQKSLGG
;
A
#
# COMPACT_ATOMS: atom_id res chain seq x y z
N MET A 1 7.19 8.82 -18.20
CA MET A 1 8.39 8.73 -17.32
C MET A 1 8.67 10.03 -16.55
N PHE A 2 8.82 11.20 -17.20
CA PHE A 2 9.04 12.47 -16.47
C PHE A 2 7.83 13.02 -15.70
N SER A 3 6.57 12.73 -16.07
CA SER A 3 5.39 13.23 -15.32
C SER A 3 5.13 12.44 -14.03
N VAL A 4 5.32 11.11 -14.04
CA VAL A 4 5.22 10.29 -12.82
C VAL A 4 6.38 10.53 -11.87
N ALA A 5 7.61 10.67 -12.38
CA ALA A 5 8.72 11.10 -11.54
C ALA A 5 8.43 12.47 -10.89
N ASN A 6 8.00 13.46 -11.66
CA ASN A 6 7.61 14.78 -11.11
C ASN A 6 6.45 14.71 -10.11
N LYS A 7 5.46 13.83 -10.30
CA LYS A 7 4.29 13.75 -9.41
C LYS A 7 4.58 12.95 -8.14
N VAL A 8 5.38 11.88 -8.22
CA VAL A 8 5.91 11.17 -7.04
C VAL A 8 6.85 12.08 -6.24
N ASP A 9 7.76 12.81 -6.91
CA ASP A 9 8.63 13.80 -6.28
C ASP A 9 7.81 14.94 -5.65
N SER A 10 6.65 15.31 -6.21
CA SER A 10 5.76 16.32 -5.60
C SER A 10 5.02 15.84 -4.35
N ILE A 11 4.84 14.52 -4.18
CA ILE A 11 4.14 13.93 -3.03
C ILE A 11 5.13 13.60 -1.91
N HIS A 12 6.30 13.04 -2.24
CA HIS A 12 7.28 12.66 -1.25
C HIS A 12 8.71 12.57 -1.82
N MET A 13 9.51 13.62 -1.61
CA MET A 13 10.91 13.68 -2.07
C MET A 13 11.89 12.85 -1.23
N ARG A 14 11.47 12.33 -0.06
CA ARG A 14 12.40 11.62 0.82
C ARG A 14 12.54 10.15 0.41
N PRO A 15 13.73 9.55 0.59
CA PRO A 15 13.98 8.16 0.21
C PRO A 15 13.27 7.11 1.09
N TRP A 16 12.70 7.51 2.23
CA TRP A 16 12.11 6.64 3.24
C TRP A 16 10.75 7.16 3.70
N ILE A 17 9.78 6.25 3.86
CA ILE A 17 8.44 6.54 4.36
C ILE A 17 8.24 5.74 5.66
N GLY A 18 7.80 6.45 6.70
CA GLY A 18 7.47 5.87 8.00
C GLY A 18 6.01 6.12 8.36
N PHE A 19 5.42 5.15 9.06
CA PHE A 19 4.10 5.28 9.64
C PHE A 19 4.15 4.93 11.13
N GLN A 20 3.50 5.76 11.95
CA GLN A 20 3.26 5.47 13.36
C GLN A 20 1.78 5.68 13.66
N SER A 21 1.09 4.66 14.15
CA SER A 21 -0.32 4.81 14.49
C SER A 21 -0.50 5.57 15.80
N TRP A 22 -1.60 6.34 15.88
CA TRP A 22 -2.01 6.98 17.15
C TRP A 22 -2.27 5.96 18.28
N ARG A 23 -2.66 4.73 17.91
CA ARG A 23 -2.83 3.61 18.85
C ARG A 23 -1.50 3.21 19.50
N ALA A 24 -0.40 3.30 18.77
CA ALA A 24 0.95 3.07 19.29
C ALA A 24 1.33 4.12 20.35
N ALA A 25 1.03 5.39 20.08
CA ALA A 25 1.23 6.47 21.04
C ALA A 25 0.38 6.28 22.30
N GLY A 26 -0.89 5.89 22.14
CA GLY A 26 -1.79 5.58 23.26
C GLY A 26 -1.33 4.40 24.12
N ARG A 27 -0.61 3.44 23.53
CA ARG A 27 0.00 2.29 24.24
C ARG A 27 1.42 2.56 24.74
N LYS A 28 1.96 3.78 24.59
CA LYS A 28 3.34 4.17 24.95
C LYS A 28 4.42 3.28 24.29
N VAL A 29 4.16 2.86 23.05
CA VAL A 29 5.10 2.05 22.24
C VAL A 29 5.64 2.85 21.04
N SER A 30 5.58 4.18 21.10
CA SER A 30 6.30 5.06 20.16
C SER A 30 7.81 4.95 20.36
N LEU A 31 8.57 5.22 19.30
CA LEU A 31 10.03 5.31 19.41
C LEU A 31 10.42 6.42 20.40
N SER A 32 11.40 6.14 21.24
CA SER A 32 12.09 7.16 22.04
C SER A 32 13.03 7.97 21.16
N SER A 33 13.44 9.17 21.59
CA SER A 33 14.41 9.99 20.84
C SER A 33 15.71 9.24 20.55
N LYS A 34 16.15 8.37 21.47
CA LYS A 34 17.32 7.51 21.27
C LYS A 34 17.09 6.47 20.18
N ALA A 35 15.91 5.85 20.14
CA ALA A 35 15.57 4.86 19.12
C ALA A 35 15.37 5.51 17.74
N GLU A 36 14.80 6.72 17.69
CA GLU A 36 14.70 7.52 16.48
C GLU A 36 16.09 7.89 15.93
N GLU A 37 17.00 8.35 16.80
CA GLU A 37 18.39 8.66 16.41
C GLU A 37 19.13 7.42 15.90
N SER A 38 18.95 6.26 16.55
CA SER A 38 19.50 4.99 16.09
C SER A 38 19.00 4.63 14.69
N LEU A 39 17.69 4.74 14.47
CA LEU A 39 17.04 4.47 13.19
C LEU A 39 17.53 5.43 12.09
N GLU A 40 17.62 6.73 12.38
CA GLU A 40 18.10 7.72 11.43
C GLU A 40 19.56 7.46 11.03
N ASN A 41 20.42 7.16 12.01
CA ASN A 41 21.82 6.83 11.74
C ASN A 41 21.97 5.60 10.84
N ILE A 42 21.16 4.55 11.08
CA ILE A 42 21.18 3.34 10.26
C ILE A 42 20.68 3.63 8.85
N ILE A 43 19.59 4.37 8.71
CA ILE A 43 19.01 4.75 7.41
C ILE A 43 20.00 5.59 6.58
N GLN A 44 20.77 6.47 7.21
CA GLN A 44 21.79 7.26 6.53
C GLN A 44 22.99 6.41 6.06
N GLN A 45 23.32 5.35 6.79
CA GLN A 45 24.44 4.45 6.46
C GLN A 45 24.04 3.39 5.42
N ASP A 46 22.84 2.83 5.52
CA ASP A 46 22.32 1.75 4.67
C ASP A 46 21.28 2.29 3.68
N THR A 47 21.77 3.01 2.67
CA THR A 47 20.93 3.68 1.66
C THR A 47 20.43 2.74 0.55
N LYS A 48 20.78 1.45 0.60
CA LYS A 48 20.50 0.49 -0.48
C LYS A 48 20.06 -0.86 0.08
N GLY A 49 18.87 -0.89 0.68
CA GLY A 49 18.33 -2.12 1.22
C GLY A 49 16.83 -2.28 0.98
N GLU A 50 16.43 -3.47 0.55
CA GLU A 50 15.05 -3.93 0.52
C GLU A 50 14.57 -4.27 1.95
N ILE A 51 14.54 -3.28 2.84
CA ILE A 51 14.40 -3.48 4.30
C ILE A 51 13.10 -2.83 4.81
N VAL A 52 12.44 -3.51 5.75
CA VAL A 52 11.32 -2.99 6.54
C VAL A 52 11.71 -3.01 8.01
N TYR A 53 11.79 -1.84 8.62
CA TYR A 53 11.96 -1.69 10.06
C TYR A 53 10.59 -1.58 10.72
N PHE A 54 10.41 -2.21 11.89
CA PHE A 54 9.18 -2.09 12.68
C PHE A 54 9.48 -2.14 14.17
N TRP A 55 8.61 -1.57 15.01
CA TRP A 55 8.89 -1.45 16.46
C TRP A 55 7.74 -1.87 17.38
N THR A 56 6.59 -2.25 16.83
CA THR A 56 5.53 -2.89 17.62
C THR A 56 5.32 -4.31 17.16
N LYS A 57 5.36 -5.22 18.12
CA LYS A 57 5.19 -6.66 17.91
C LYS A 57 3.70 -6.99 17.85
N LEU A 58 3.34 -7.94 16.99
CA LEU A 58 2.09 -8.65 17.09
C LEU A 58 2.20 -9.58 18.30
N ASP A 59 1.66 -9.14 19.42
CA ASP A 59 1.65 -9.89 20.67
C ASP A 59 0.22 -9.89 21.21
N ILE A 60 -0.26 -11.07 21.57
CA ILE A 60 -1.52 -11.28 22.26
C ILE A 60 -1.14 -12.00 23.54
N ASP A 61 -1.39 -11.37 24.69
CA ASP A 61 -0.99 -11.90 26.00
C ASP A 61 -1.39 -13.38 26.13
N ALA A 62 -0.41 -14.28 25.98
CA ALA A 62 -0.64 -15.72 25.96
C ALA A 62 -1.26 -16.23 27.27
N ASP A 63 -0.96 -15.54 28.38
CA ASP A 63 -1.53 -15.77 29.71
C ASP A 63 -3.06 -15.54 29.75
N SER A 64 -3.61 -14.65 28.92
CA SER A 64 -5.05 -14.42 28.84
C SER A 64 -5.80 -15.54 28.10
N LEU A 65 -5.10 -16.33 27.29
CA LEU A 65 -5.67 -17.34 26.38
C LEU A 65 -5.39 -18.78 26.81
N GLY A 66 -4.65 -19.01 27.90
CA GLY A 66 -4.41 -20.34 28.47
C GLY A 66 -3.67 -21.32 27.54
N SER A 67 -3.05 -20.83 26.47
CA SER A 67 -2.32 -21.65 25.50
C SER A 67 -0.85 -21.79 25.91
N ARG A 68 -0.40 -23.04 26.09
CA ARG A 68 1.01 -23.38 26.38
C ARG A 68 1.93 -23.37 25.15
N ASN A 69 1.35 -23.27 23.95
CA ASN A 69 2.08 -23.15 22.70
C ASN A 69 1.99 -21.70 22.19
N GLY A 70 3.10 -21.18 21.66
CA GLY A 70 3.13 -19.87 21.02
C GLY A 70 2.08 -19.78 19.90
N LEU A 71 1.39 -18.64 19.81
CA LEU A 71 0.39 -18.42 18.78
C LEU A 71 1.06 -18.21 17.42
N THR A 72 0.59 -18.92 16.40
CA THR A 72 1.02 -18.77 15.00
C THR A 72 0.51 -17.45 14.42
N PHE A 73 1.15 -16.92 13.36
CA PHE A 73 0.72 -15.68 12.70
C PHE A 73 -0.78 -15.67 12.37
N TRP A 74 -1.24 -16.72 11.70
CA TRP A 74 -2.63 -16.83 11.27
C TRP A 74 -3.60 -17.06 12.43
N SER A 75 -3.18 -17.76 13.49
CA SER A 75 -4.00 -17.91 14.70
C SER A 75 -4.19 -16.57 15.43
N MET A 76 -3.14 -15.75 15.51
CA MET A 76 -3.24 -14.38 16.04
C MET A 76 -4.18 -13.53 15.18
N CYS A 77 -4.10 -13.67 13.85
CA CYS A 77 -5.01 -12.96 12.95
C CYS A 77 -6.48 -13.33 13.21
N ASP A 78 -6.77 -14.62 13.36
CA ASP A 78 -8.11 -15.11 13.63
C ASP A 78 -8.65 -14.57 14.95
N ILE A 79 -7.85 -14.60 16.02
CA ILE A 79 -8.24 -14.04 17.33
C ILE A 79 -8.65 -12.56 17.19
N LEU A 80 -7.93 -11.78 16.38
CA LEU A 80 -8.22 -10.37 16.15
C LEU A 80 -9.45 -10.12 15.25
N ASN A 81 -9.88 -11.11 14.46
CA ASN A 81 -10.90 -10.97 13.41
C ASN A 81 -12.01 -12.03 13.51
N GLN A 82 -12.45 -12.37 14.73
CA GLN A 82 -13.55 -13.30 15.01
C GLN A 82 -13.41 -14.71 14.40
N GLY A 83 -12.19 -15.19 14.20
CA GLY A 83 -11.93 -16.51 13.61
C GLY A 83 -12.01 -16.56 12.09
N ASN A 84 -12.31 -15.44 11.43
CA ASN A 84 -12.57 -15.41 9.99
C ASN A 84 -11.38 -14.92 9.16
N CYS A 85 -10.26 -14.54 9.79
CA CYS A 85 -9.15 -13.92 9.06
C CYS A 85 -8.56 -14.83 7.99
N ARG A 86 -8.20 -16.08 8.32
CA ARG A 86 -7.56 -17.00 7.37
C ARG A 86 -8.41 -17.17 6.12
N THR A 87 -9.68 -17.52 6.30
CA THR A 87 -10.64 -17.74 5.21
C THR A 87 -10.81 -16.48 4.37
N THR A 88 -11.05 -15.34 5.00
CA THR A 88 -11.24 -14.07 4.30
C THR A 88 -9.98 -13.63 3.55
N PHE A 89 -8.79 -13.84 4.14
CA PHE A 89 -7.53 -13.52 3.47
C PHE A 89 -7.33 -14.41 2.24
N GLU A 90 -7.52 -15.72 2.42
CA GLU A 90 -7.37 -16.72 1.36
C GLU A 90 -8.31 -16.45 0.19
N GLU A 91 -9.58 -16.17 0.46
CA GLU A 91 -10.58 -15.83 -0.55
C GLU A 91 -10.25 -14.52 -1.27
N ALA A 92 -9.82 -13.49 -0.54
CA ALA A 92 -9.46 -12.20 -1.15
C ALA A 92 -8.20 -12.34 -2.01
N PHE A 93 -7.20 -13.08 -1.55
CA PHE A 93 -5.99 -13.38 -2.30
C PHE A 93 -6.29 -14.19 -3.56
N ARG A 94 -7.15 -15.22 -3.44
CA ARG A 94 -7.65 -16.02 -4.55
C ARG A 94 -8.37 -15.16 -5.59
N HIS A 95 -9.30 -14.31 -5.15
CA HIS A 95 -10.03 -13.39 -6.02
C HIS A 95 -9.08 -12.41 -6.72
N MET A 96 -8.11 -11.84 -6.00
CA MET A 96 -7.16 -10.86 -6.55
C MET A 96 -6.34 -11.41 -7.71
N TYR A 97 -5.87 -12.65 -7.60
CA TYR A 97 -5.04 -13.30 -8.63
C TYR A 97 -5.83 -14.19 -9.59
N GLY A 98 -7.16 -14.27 -9.46
CA GLY A 98 -8.00 -15.16 -10.28
C GLY A 98 -7.64 -16.65 -10.13
N LEU A 99 -7.23 -17.08 -8.93
CA LEU A 99 -6.80 -18.46 -8.69
C LEU A 99 -8.01 -19.41 -8.62
N PRO A 100 -7.93 -20.62 -9.20
CA PRO A 100 -8.94 -21.65 -9.01
C PRO A 100 -9.10 -22.08 -7.54
N GLU A 101 -10.28 -22.59 -7.17
CA GLU A 101 -10.62 -23.01 -5.79
C GLU A 101 -9.69 -24.11 -5.24
N HIS A 102 -9.21 -25.01 -6.10
CA HIS A 102 -8.34 -26.12 -5.71
C HIS A 102 -6.88 -25.70 -5.43
N ILE A 103 -6.52 -24.46 -5.73
CA ILE A 103 -5.18 -23.93 -5.46
C ILE A 103 -5.16 -23.27 -4.08
N GLU A 104 -4.17 -23.64 -3.27
CA GLU A 104 -3.90 -22.99 -1.99
C GLU A 104 -3.58 -21.51 -2.22
N ALA A 105 -4.33 -20.64 -1.53
CA ALA A 105 -4.24 -19.18 -1.67
C ALA A 105 -3.89 -18.48 -0.34
N LEU A 106 -3.60 -19.23 0.72
CA LEU A 106 -3.15 -18.70 2.00
C LEU A 106 -1.62 -18.78 2.10
N PRO A 107 -0.89 -17.65 2.07
CA PRO A 107 0.56 -17.70 2.11
C PRO A 107 1.09 -18.27 3.45
N PRO A 108 2.09 -19.17 3.43
CA PRO A 108 2.60 -19.80 4.64
C PRO A 108 3.46 -18.83 5.45
N MET A 109 3.17 -18.73 6.75
CA MET A 109 3.89 -17.85 7.69
C MET A 109 4.56 -18.73 8.76
N PRO A 110 5.89 -18.63 8.96
CA PRO A 110 6.64 -19.57 9.80
C PRO A 110 6.38 -19.40 11.31
N GLU A 111 6.64 -20.47 12.05
CA GLU A 111 6.63 -20.54 13.52
C GLU A 111 8.07 -20.68 14.05
N ASP A 112 8.92 -19.71 13.70
CA ASP A 112 10.36 -19.69 14.00
C ASP A 112 10.70 -18.93 15.30
N GLY A 113 9.69 -18.52 16.07
CA GLY A 113 9.86 -17.78 17.33
C GLY A 113 10.17 -16.28 17.15
N HIS A 114 10.25 -15.80 15.91
CA HIS A 114 10.43 -14.39 15.59
C HIS A 114 9.10 -13.60 15.70
N HIS A 115 9.22 -12.27 15.62
CA HIS A 115 8.11 -11.35 15.81
C HIS A 115 7.59 -10.75 14.50
N TRP A 116 6.27 -10.55 14.43
CA TRP A 116 5.60 -9.85 13.33
C TRP A 116 5.28 -8.40 13.71
N SER A 117 5.15 -7.52 12.72
CA SER A 117 4.73 -6.12 12.91
C SER A 117 3.24 -6.03 13.25
N SER A 118 2.84 -5.03 14.02
CA SER A 118 1.44 -4.71 14.34
C SER A 118 1.17 -3.20 14.25
N LEU A 119 -0.10 -2.78 14.27
CA LEU A 119 -0.50 -1.38 14.42
C LEU A 119 0.11 -0.40 13.40
N HIS A 120 0.49 -0.91 12.22
CA HIS A 120 1.19 -0.18 11.14
C HIS A 120 2.46 0.58 11.57
N ASN A 121 3.18 0.14 12.59
CA ASN A 121 4.38 0.85 13.03
C ASN A 121 5.63 0.35 12.31
N TRP A 122 5.98 1.01 11.21
CA TRP A 122 7.10 0.63 10.36
C TRP A 122 7.70 1.82 9.62
N VAL A 123 8.93 1.64 9.14
CA VAL A 123 9.57 2.52 8.15
C VAL A 123 10.22 1.66 7.07
N MET A 124 10.11 2.09 5.82
CA MET A 124 10.69 1.39 4.67
C MET A 124 11.07 2.37 3.55
N PRO A 125 11.94 1.98 2.61
CA PRO A 125 12.26 2.80 1.45
C PRO A 125 11.03 3.11 0.62
N THR A 126 11.00 4.30 0.00
CA THR A 126 9.88 4.74 -0.85
C THR A 126 9.56 3.76 -1.97
N PRO A 127 10.52 3.15 -2.70
CA PRO A 127 10.19 2.14 -3.71
C PRO A 127 9.43 0.94 -3.11
N SER A 128 9.88 0.43 -1.97
CA SER A 128 9.24 -0.69 -1.27
C SER A 128 7.85 -0.31 -0.77
N PHE A 129 7.67 0.92 -0.27
CA PHE A 129 6.35 1.44 0.08
C PHE A 129 5.40 1.46 -1.12
N LEU A 130 5.84 1.92 -2.28
CA LEU A 130 5.00 1.95 -3.48
C LEU A 130 4.54 0.54 -3.86
N GLU A 131 5.44 -0.44 -3.83
CA GLU A 131 5.11 -1.86 -4.06
C GLU A 131 4.09 -2.39 -3.06
N PHE A 132 4.29 -2.10 -1.77
CA PHE A 132 3.35 -2.48 -0.73
C PHE A 132 1.97 -1.84 -0.97
N VAL A 133 1.93 -0.55 -1.33
CA VAL A 133 0.68 0.15 -1.62
C VAL A 133 -0.05 -0.49 -2.81
N MET A 134 0.65 -0.79 -3.91
CA MET A 134 0.08 -1.50 -5.07
C MET A 134 -0.55 -2.85 -4.68
N PHE A 135 0.16 -3.67 -3.90
CA PHE A 135 -0.41 -4.91 -3.39
C PHE A 135 -1.62 -4.65 -2.49
N SER A 136 -1.48 -3.76 -1.51
CA SER A 136 -2.49 -3.55 -0.46
C SER A 136 -3.83 -3.04 -1.00
N ARG A 137 -3.80 -2.20 -2.03
CA ARG A 137 -5.03 -1.64 -2.64
C ARG A 137 -5.76 -2.65 -3.52
N MET A 138 -5.05 -3.45 -4.30
CA MET A 138 -5.66 -4.52 -5.09
C MET A 138 -6.26 -5.60 -4.17
N PHE A 139 -5.58 -5.88 -3.05
CA PHE A 139 -6.10 -6.77 -2.03
C PHE A 139 -7.34 -6.18 -1.35
N SER A 140 -7.33 -4.88 -1.03
CA SER A 140 -8.48 -4.19 -0.42
C SER A 140 -9.70 -4.21 -1.33
N GLU A 141 -9.52 -3.99 -2.63
CA GLU A 141 -10.58 -4.14 -3.64
C GLU A 141 -11.10 -5.58 -3.67
N SER A 142 -10.21 -6.57 -3.71
CA SER A 142 -10.59 -7.98 -3.72
C SER A 142 -11.26 -8.45 -2.43
N LEU A 143 -10.96 -7.81 -1.30
CA LEU A 143 -11.62 -8.05 -0.02
C LEU A 143 -13.03 -7.44 -0.01
N ASP A 144 -13.18 -6.22 -0.54
CA ASP A 144 -14.50 -5.57 -0.65
C ASP A 144 -15.43 -6.32 -1.61
N ALA A 145 -14.87 -6.87 -2.68
CA ALA A 145 -15.53 -7.75 -3.63
C ALA A 145 -16.26 -8.94 -3.00
N LEU A 146 -15.76 -9.48 -1.89
CA LEU A 146 -16.38 -10.61 -1.20
C LEU A 146 -17.65 -10.19 -0.44
N HIS A 147 -17.82 -8.90 -0.17
CA HIS A 147 -18.90 -8.36 0.66
C HIS A 147 -19.98 -7.62 -0.16
N ASN A 148 -20.20 -8.03 -1.42
CA ASN A 148 -21.09 -7.38 -2.41
C ASN A 148 -22.58 -7.29 -2.06
N ASN A 149 -23.05 -7.92 -0.99
CA ASN A 149 -24.48 -7.94 -0.67
C ASN A 149 -24.93 -6.59 -0.05
N LEU A 150 -25.73 -5.82 -0.79
CA LEU A 150 -26.28 -4.52 -0.38
C LEU A 150 -27.04 -4.55 0.97
N ASN A 151 -27.69 -5.68 1.28
CA ASN A 151 -28.37 -5.90 2.57
C ASN A 151 -27.42 -6.19 3.75
N ASP A 152 -26.16 -6.51 3.46
CA ASP A 152 -25.14 -6.92 4.43
C ASP A 152 -24.21 -5.77 4.84
N SER A 153 -24.44 -4.55 4.31
CA SER A 153 -23.68 -3.33 4.64
C SER A 153 -23.66 -2.98 6.15
N LYS A 154 -24.49 -3.63 6.97
CA LYS A 154 -24.52 -3.51 8.44
C LYS A 154 -23.76 -4.62 9.19
N SER A 155 -23.24 -5.61 8.48
CA SER A 155 -22.62 -6.80 9.03
C SER A 155 -21.20 -6.92 8.46
N CYS A 156 -20.22 -6.99 9.35
CA CYS A 156 -18.83 -7.26 9.02
C CYS A 156 -18.47 -8.50 9.82
N SER A 157 -18.17 -9.59 9.13
CA SER A 157 -17.81 -10.88 9.74
C SER A 157 -16.48 -10.85 10.50
N LEU A 158 -15.66 -9.83 10.27
CA LEU A 158 -14.38 -9.61 10.96
C LEU A 158 -14.53 -8.79 12.25
N ALA A 159 -15.70 -8.16 12.49
CA ALA A 159 -15.89 -7.17 13.54
C ALA A 159 -16.69 -7.71 14.74
N SER A 160 -16.13 -7.55 15.94
CA SER A 160 -16.75 -7.96 17.20
C SER A 160 -17.69 -6.95 17.82
N SER A 161 -17.57 -5.67 17.44
CA SER A 161 -18.37 -4.59 17.99
C SER A 161 -18.94 -3.69 16.89
N GLN A 162 -19.98 -2.92 17.22
CA GLN A 162 -20.57 -1.95 16.28
C GLN A 162 -19.56 -0.88 15.83
N LEU A 163 -18.59 -0.52 16.68
CA LEU A 163 -17.51 0.40 16.33
C LEU A 163 -16.54 -0.23 15.32
N GLU A 164 -16.18 -1.49 15.52
CA GLU A 164 -15.30 -2.22 14.59
C GLU A 164 -15.93 -2.42 13.22
N ARG A 165 -17.26 -2.56 13.13
CA ARG A 165 -17.96 -2.66 11.84
C ARG A 165 -17.74 -1.45 10.94
N LYS A 166 -17.50 -0.26 11.51
CA LYS A 166 -17.16 0.95 10.74
C LYS A 166 -15.74 0.90 10.15
N HIS A 167 -14.91 -0.01 10.64
CA HIS A 167 -13.50 -0.19 10.31
C HIS A 167 -13.22 -1.67 9.98
N CYS A 168 -14.15 -2.30 9.26
CA CYS A 168 -14.23 -3.75 9.08
C CYS A 168 -12.90 -4.39 8.68
N TYR A 169 -12.22 -3.80 7.69
CA TYR A 169 -11.00 -4.37 7.13
C TYR A 169 -9.73 -3.91 7.85
N CYS A 170 -9.78 -2.90 8.72
CA CYS A 170 -8.57 -2.27 9.28
C CYS A 170 -7.61 -3.28 9.93
N ARG A 171 -8.13 -4.26 10.69
CA ARG A 171 -7.29 -5.28 11.35
C ARG A 171 -6.65 -6.27 10.37
N VAL A 172 -7.34 -6.66 9.31
CA VAL A 172 -6.76 -7.51 8.26
C VAL A 172 -5.72 -6.73 7.45
N LEU A 173 -6.04 -5.48 7.10
CA LEU A 173 -5.12 -4.60 6.37
C LEU A 173 -3.85 -4.27 7.17
N GLU A 174 -3.94 -4.18 8.51
CA GLU A 174 -2.79 -4.04 9.42
C GLU A 174 -1.75 -5.16 9.26
N LEU A 175 -2.17 -6.35 8.82
CA LEU A 175 -1.32 -7.53 8.72
C LEU A 175 -0.69 -7.73 7.33
N LEU A 176 -1.21 -7.05 6.31
CA LEU A 176 -0.73 -7.18 4.93
C LEU A 176 0.76 -6.89 4.80
N VAL A 177 1.28 -5.93 5.57
CA VAL A 177 2.70 -5.56 5.53
C VAL A 177 3.60 -6.74 5.90
N ASN A 178 3.17 -7.60 6.82
CA ASN A 178 3.93 -8.79 7.22
C ASN A 178 3.98 -9.82 6.09
N VAL A 179 2.81 -10.13 5.52
CA VAL A 179 2.70 -11.10 4.42
C VAL A 179 3.48 -10.60 3.20
N TRP A 180 3.27 -9.35 2.81
CA TRP A 180 3.99 -8.73 1.71
C TRP A 180 5.50 -8.71 1.96
N ALA A 181 5.97 -8.21 3.11
CA ALA A 181 7.42 -8.11 3.38
C ALA A 181 8.08 -9.49 3.43
N TYR A 182 7.40 -10.49 4.01
CA TYR A 182 7.93 -11.85 4.09
C TYR A 182 8.07 -12.48 2.70
N HIS A 183 6.99 -12.50 1.92
CA HIS A 183 6.96 -13.22 0.64
C HIS A 183 7.57 -12.45 -0.54
N SER A 184 7.69 -11.12 -0.47
CA SER A 184 8.46 -10.33 -1.44
C SER A 184 9.98 -10.34 -1.18
N GLY A 185 10.42 -10.97 -0.09
CA GLY A 185 11.84 -11.09 0.23
C GLY A 185 12.46 -9.84 0.84
N ARG A 186 11.66 -8.98 1.49
CA ARG A 186 12.20 -7.85 2.25
C ARG A 186 12.85 -8.31 3.53
N LYS A 187 14.02 -7.78 3.86
CA LYS A 187 14.62 -7.95 5.18
C LYS A 187 13.70 -7.29 6.20
N MET A 188 13.36 -8.00 7.27
CA MET A 188 12.50 -7.48 8.32
C MET A 188 13.34 -7.28 9.57
N VAL A 189 13.30 -6.09 10.16
CA VAL A 189 14.13 -5.74 11.30
C VAL A 189 13.25 -5.14 12.40
N TYR A 190 13.26 -5.78 13.55
CA TYR A 190 12.64 -5.24 14.75
C TYR A 190 13.56 -4.19 15.38
N ILE A 191 12.98 -3.07 15.81
CA ILE A 191 13.65 -2.04 16.59
C ILE A 191 12.98 -1.98 17.96
N ASN A 192 13.77 -2.09 19.02
CA ASN A 192 13.29 -1.85 20.36
C ASN A 192 12.98 -0.34 20.53
N PRO A 193 11.72 0.03 20.80
CA PRO A 193 11.32 1.43 20.85
C PRO A 193 11.98 2.22 21.99
N LYS A 194 12.50 1.54 23.02
CA LYS A 194 13.07 2.20 24.21
C LYS A 194 14.55 2.53 24.08
N ASP A 195 15.35 1.60 23.54
CA ASP A 195 16.81 1.75 23.51
C ASP A 195 17.40 1.86 22.10
N GLY A 196 16.60 1.58 21.06
CA GLY A 196 17.04 1.61 19.66
C GLY A 196 17.84 0.40 19.21
N SER A 197 17.89 -0.68 20.02
CA SER A 197 18.51 -1.95 19.61
C SER A 197 17.74 -2.56 18.45
N ILE A 198 18.48 -3.20 17.53
CA ILE A 198 17.93 -3.78 16.30
C ILE A 198 18.13 -5.29 16.28
N GLU A 199 17.17 -6.01 15.72
CA GLU A 199 17.23 -7.45 15.57
C GLU A 199 16.56 -7.87 14.26
N GLU A 200 17.27 -8.61 13.41
CA GLU A 200 16.69 -9.18 12.19
C GLU A 200 15.68 -10.27 12.55
N GLN A 201 14.50 -10.21 11.93
CA GLN A 201 13.41 -11.15 12.13
C GLN A 201 13.20 -11.97 10.85
N HIS A 202 13.01 -13.28 11.02
CA HIS A 202 12.80 -14.23 9.94
C HIS A 202 13.91 -14.11 8.88
N SER A 203 15.14 -14.57 9.12
CA SER A 203 16.25 -14.23 8.20
C SER A 203 16.02 -14.68 6.74
N LEU A 204 16.44 -13.87 5.76
CA LEU A 204 16.24 -14.19 4.32
C LEU A 204 16.74 -15.58 3.88
N PRO A 205 17.91 -16.08 4.35
CA PRO A 205 18.38 -17.42 4.00
C PRO A 205 17.40 -18.53 4.39
N GLN A 206 16.70 -18.38 5.52
CA GLN A 206 15.71 -19.35 6.01
C GLN A 206 14.42 -19.35 5.19
N ARG A 207 14.11 -18.26 4.48
CA ARG A 207 12.88 -18.13 3.68
C ARG A 207 12.99 -18.73 2.27
N LYS A 208 14.20 -19.10 1.83
CA LYS A 208 14.46 -19.55 0.46
C LYS A 208 13.64 -20.81 0.14
N GLY A 209 12.81 -20.75 -0.90
CA GLY A 209 11.92 -21.85 -1.30
C GLY A 209 10.58 -21.88 -0.57
N LEU A 210 10.40 -21.09 0.51
CA LEU A 210 9.14 -20.95 1.23
C LEU A 210 8.36 -19.68 0.81
N MET A 211 9.07 -18.69 0.27
CA MET A 211 8.46 -17.44 -0.19
C MET A 211 7.58 -17.65 -1.42
N TRP A 212 6.50 -16.88 -1.46
CA TRP A 212 5.54 -16.84 -2.56
C TRP A 212 5.92 -15.72 -3.54
N ALA A 213 7.22 -15.54 -3.79
CA ALA A 213 7.79 -14.37 -4.46
C ALA A 213 7.19 -14.10 -5.85
N LYS A 214 6.68 -15.13 -6.54
CA LYS A 214 5.99 -14.98 -7.82
C LYS A 214 4.75 -14.10 -7.75
N TYR A 215 4.00 -14.14 -6.65
CA TYR A 215 2.77 -13.36 -6.47
C TYR A 215 3.09 -11.91 -6.06
N PHE A 216 4.18 -11.72 -5.32
CA PHE A 216 4.61 -10.40 -4.84
C PHE A 216 5.68 -9.75 -5.73
N ASN A 217 5.81 -10.22 -6.97
CA ASN A 217 6.75 -9.68 -7.92
C ASN A 217 6.29 -8.30 -8.40
N PHE A 218 7.20 -7.31 -8.41
CA PHE A 218 6.89 -5.95 -8.84
C PHE A 218 6.24 -5.87 -10.23
N THR A 219 6.77 -6.61 -11.22
CA THR A 219 6.26 -6.57 -12.60
C THR A 219 4.83 -7.11 -12.67
N LEU A 220 4.53 -8.17 -11.93
CA LEU A 220 3.17 -8.71 -11.84
C LEU A 220 2.21 -7.70 -11.19
N LEU A 221 2.59 -7.20 -10.01
CA LEU A 221 1.77 -6.24 -9.27
C LEU A 221 1.50 -4.98 -10.11
N LYS A 222 2.54 -4.47 -10.78
CA LYS A 222 2.47 -3.33 -11.69
C LYS A 222 1.48 -3.57 -12.84
N SER A 223 1.55 -4.74 -13.48
CA SER A 223 0.65 -5.07 -14.60
C SER A 223 -0.81 -5.10 -14.14
N MET A 224 -1.10 -5.85 -13.09
CA MET A 224 -2.47 -5.98 -12.55
C MET A 224 -3.05 -4.63 -12.12
N ASP A 225 -2.21 -3.79 -11.54
CA ASP A 225 -2.55 -2.44 -11.09
C ASP A 225 -2.85 -1.47 -12.25
N GLU A 226 -2.11 -1.60 -13.36
CA GLU A 226 -2.37 -0.86 -14.60
C GLU A 226 -3.64 -1.37 -15.31
N ASP A 227 -3.88 -2.69 -15.33
CA ASP A 227 -5.06 -3.31 -15.93
C ASP A 227 -6.36 -2.84 -15.23
N LEU A 228 -6.37 -2.78 -13.90
CA LEU A 228 -7.49 -2.22 -13.14
C LEU A 228 -7.69 -0.73 -13.42
N ALA A 229 -6.60 0.04 -13.58
CA ALA A 229 -6.67 1.47 -13.90
C ALA A 229 -7.24 1.72 -15.30
N GLU A 230 -6.87 0.89 -16.28
CA GLU A 230 -7.44 0.90 -17.63
C GLU A 230 -8.94 0.59 -17.60
N ALA A 231 -9.35 -0.49 -16.91
CA ALA A 231 -10.77 -0.84 -16.78
C ALA A 231 -11.61 0.27 -16.14
N ALA A 232 -11.06 0.98 -15.14
CA ALA A 232 -11.74 2.12 -14.53
C ALA A 232 -11.88 3.31 -15.47
N ASP A 233 -10.84 3.61 -16.26
CA ASP A 233 -10.88 4.68 -17.25
C ASP A 233 -11.88 4.39 -18.39
N ASP A 234 -12.01 3.12 -18.79
CA ASP A 234 -12.95 2.65 -19.83
C ASP A 234 -14.39 2.48 -19.33
N ASN A 235 -14.63 2.75 -18.04
CA ASN A 235 -15.89 2.53 -17.36
C ASN A 235 -16.36 1.07 -17.40
N ASP A 236 -15.43 0.11 -17.55
CA ASP A 236 -15.66 -1.34 -17.53
C ASP A 236 -15.65 -1.87 -16.10
N HIS A 237 -16.56 -1.33 -15.28
CA HIS A 237 -16.66 -1.69 -13.87
C HIS A 237 -17.26 -3.09 -13.75
N PRO A 238 -16.58 -4.07 -13.11
CA PRO A 238 -17.14 -5.42 -12.98
C PRO A 238 -18.37 -5.45 -12.06
N ARG A 239 -18.56 -4.41 -11.22
CA ARG A 239 -19.59 -4.32 -10.19
C ARG A 239 -20.01 -2.87 -9.96
N GLU A 240 -21.23 -2.69 -9.42
CA GLU A 240 -21.76 -1.38 -9.03
C GLU A 240 -20.95 -0.74 -7.88
N ARG A 241 -20.55 -1.55 -6.89
CA ARG A 241 -19.61 -1.16 -5.84
C ARG A 241 -18.20 -1.57 -6.25
N TRP A 242 -17.34 -0.58 -6.49
CA TRP A 242 -15.93 -0.75 -6.82
C TRP A 242 -15.12 0.26 -6.02
N LEU A 243 -14.18 -0.20 -5.19
CA LEU A 243 -13.29 0.70 -4.45
C LEU A 243 -12.21 1.27 -5.35
N TRP A 244 -11.92 0.62 -6.47
CA TRP A 244 -11.06 1.17 -7.50
C TRP A 244 -11.79 2.24 -8.32
N PRO A 245 -11.19 3.42 -8.63
CA PRO A 245 -9.84 3.90 -8.28
C PRO A 245 -9.80 4.76 -6.99
N LEU A 246 -10.83 4.72 -6.14
CA LEU A 246 -10.93 5.52 -4.90
C LEU A 246 -9.81 5.23 -3.88
N THR A 247 -9.10 4.11 -4.03
CA THR A 247 -7.94 3.73 -3.21
C THR A 247 -6.65 4.49 -3.57
N GLY A 248 -6.65 5.28 -4.64
CA GLY A 248 -5.55 6.19 -5.00
C GLY A 248 -5.35 6.31 -6.51
N GLU A 249 -4.72 7.42 -6.94
CA GLU A 249 -4.43 7.63 -8.35
C GLU A 249 -3.40 6.62 -8.89
N VAL A 250 -3.63 6.14 -10.11
CA VAL A 250 -2.71 5.24 -10.82
C VAL A 250 -2.29 5.85 -12.12
N HIS A 251 -0.98 5.84 -12.37
CA HIS A 251 -0.43 6.30 -13.63
C HIS A 251 -0.07 5.11 -14.51
N TRP A 252 -0.96 4.80 -15.46
CA TRP A 252 -0.77 3.79 -16.48
C TRP A 252 -0.59 4.43 -17.86
N LYS A 253 -0.32 3.62 -18.89
CA LYS A 253 0.03 4.07 -20.24
C LYS A 253 -1.01 5.05 -20.85
N GLY A 254 -2.30 4.79 -20.71
CA GLY A 254 -3.37 5.64 -21.26
C GLY A 254 -3.41 7.04 -20.64
N VAL A 255 -3.06 7.21 -19.36
CA VAL A 255 -2.92 8.54 -18.74
C VAL A 255 -1.86 9.37 -19.48
N TYR A 256 -0.71 8.75 -19.79
CA TYR A 256 0.35 9.45 -20.52
C TYR A 256 -0.05 9.82 -21.94
N GLU A 257 -0.77 8.94 -22.63
CA GLU A 257 -1.27 9.20 -23.99
C GLU A 257 -2.27 10.36 -23.99
N ARG A 258 -3.23 10.36 -23.05
CA ARG A 258 -4.17 11.47 -22.85
C ARG A 258 -3.45 12.80 -22.54
N GLU A 259 -2.53 12.82 -21.58
CA GLU A 259 -1.74 14.02 -21.25
C GLU A 259 -0.95 14.53 -22.48
N ARG A 260 -0.39 13.61 -23.27
CA ARG A 260 0.36 13.95 -24.48
C ARG A 260 -0.53 14.57 -25.54
N GLU A 261 -1.72 14.03 -25.76
CA GLU A 261 -2.71 14.59 -26.67
C GLU A 261 -3.17 15.97 -26.24
N GLU A 262 -3.49 16.17 -24.96
CA GLU A 262 -3.90 17.46 -24.43
C GLU A 262 -2.81 18.53 -24.62
N ARG A 263 -1.55 18.18 -24.32
CA ARG A 263 -0.40 19.07 -24.58
C ARG A 263 -0.29 19.41 -26.07
N TYR A 264 -0.53 18.45 -26.95
CA TYR A 264 -0.53 18.70 -28.39
C TYR A 264 -1.67 19.64 -28.80
N ARG A 265 -2.89 19.44 -28.29
CA ARG A 265 -4.05 20.31 -28.51
C ARG A 265 -3.78 21.74 -28.03
N LEU A 266 -3.24 21.91 -26.82
CA LEU A 266 -2.84 23.21 -26.27
C LEU A 266 -1.77 23.91 -27.13
N LYS A 267 -0.78 23.15 -27.63
CA LYS A 267 0.25 23.68 -28.52
C LYS A 267 -0.35 24.15 -29.86
N MET A 268 -1.30 23.42 -30.42
CA MET A 268 -1.98 23.79 -31.66
C MET A 268 -2.90 25.00 -31.47
N ASP A 269 -3.64 25.08 -30.36
CA ASP A 269 -4.45 26.25 -30.02
C ASP A 269 -3.58 27.50 -29.81
N LYS A 270 -2.44 27.37 -29.11
CA LYS A 270 -1.47 28.46 -28.96
C LYS A 270 -0.94 28.95 -30.32
N LYS A 271 -0.59 28.03 -31.23
CA LYS A 271 -0.18 28.37 -32.61
C LYS A 271 -1.28 29.11 -33.37
N ARG A 272 -2.53 28.63 -33.28
CA ARG A 272 -3.70 29.27 -33.91
C ARG A 272 -3.89 30.69 -33.39
N LYS A 273 -3.96 30.88 -32.07
CA LYS A 273 -4.10 32.18 -31.41
C LYS A 273 -2.95 33.13 -31.76
N THR A 274 -1.72 32.64 -31.87
CA THR A 274 -0.58 33.46 -32.30
C THR A 274 -0.71 33.90 -33.76
N LYS A 275 -1.18 33.02 -34.65
CA LYS A 275 -1.41 33.35 -36.07
C LYS A 275 -2.54 34.38 -36.23
N GLU A 276 -3.65 34.21 -35.51
CA GLU A 276 -4.75 35.17 -35.46
C GLU A 276 -4.27 36.54 -34.96
N LYS A 277 -3.54 36.58 -33.84
CA LYS A 277 -2.94 37.83 -33.32
C LYS A 277 -2.01 38.49 -34.34
N LEU A 278 -1.27 37.72 -35.13
CA LEU A 278 -0.40 38.26 -36.17
C LEU A 278 -1.21 38.85 -37.33
N TYR A 279 -2.24 38.15 -37.81
CA TYR A 279 -3.13 38.67 -38.85
C TYR A 279 -3.87 39.93 -38.39
N ASP A 280 -4.35 39.97 -37.16
CA ASP A 280 -4.99 41.16 -36.59
C ASP A 280 -4.03 42.34 -36.52
N ARG A 281 -2.76 42.12 -36.15
CA ARG A 281 -1.72 43.17 -36.16
C ARG A 281 -1.44 43.69 -37.57
N ILE A 282 -1.43 42.82 -38.59
CA ILE A 282 -1.21 43.23 -39.98
C ILE A 282 -2.41 44.03 -40.50
N LYS A 283 -3.64 43.59 -40.19
CA LYS A 283 -4.87 44.21 -40.69
C LYS A 283 -5.21 45.53 -39.99
N ASN A 284 -5.03 45.59 -38.68
CA ASN A 284 -5.51 46.71 -37.84
C ASN A 284 -4.37 47.52 -37.20
N GLY A 285 -3.10 47.18 -37.48
CA GLY A 285 -1.93 47.81 -36.85
C GLY A 285 -1.72 47.40 -35.38
N TYR A 286 -0.68 47.94 -34.75
CA TYR A 286 -0.45 47.74 -33.31
C TYR A 286 -1.47 48.56 -32.51
N LYS A 287 -2.44 47.89 -31.85
CA LYS A 287 -3.26 48.54 -30.82
C LYS A 287 -2.41 48.75 -29.56
N GLN A 288 -1.79 49.93 -29.46
CA GLN A 288 -1.16 50.39 -28.23
C GLN A 288 -2.25 50.66 -27.19
N LYS A 289 -2.15 50.05 -26.00
CA LYS A 289 -2.96 50.51 -24.87
C LYS A 289 -2.45 51.89 -24.47
N SER A 290 -3.35 52.87 -24.36
CA SER A 290 -3.01 54.18 -23.82
C SER A 290 -2.49 54.02 -22.39
N LEU A 291 -1.45 54.76 -22.03
CA LEU A 291 -0.79 54.72 -20.71
C LEU A 291 -1.63 55.36 -19.59
N GLY A 292 -2.96 55.37 -19.71
CA GLY A 292 -3.86 56.09 -18.81
C GLY A 292 -5.28 55.52 -18.79
N GLY A 293 -5.41 54.21 -18.56
CA GLY A 293 -6.69 53.53 -18.33
C GLY A 293 -6.51 52.36 -17.39
#